data_AF-A0A9Q0F680-F1
#
_entry.id   AF-A0A9Q0F680-F1
#
_cell.length_a   1.000
_cell.length_b   1.000
_cell.length_c   1.000
_cell.angle_alpha   90.00
_cell.angle_beta   90.00
_cell.angle_gamma   90.00
#
_symmetry.space_group_name_H-M   'P 1'
#
loop_
_entity.id
_entity.type
_entity.pdbx_description
1 polymer ?
#
loop_
_entity_poly.entity_id
_entity_poly.type
_entity_poly.pdbx_seq_one_letter_code
_entity_poly.pdbx_strand_id
1 'polypeptide(L)'
;MESLAKTAVLVIFSLMMLVVLPGLEARRLEVEESTKALHPYSPIIASCAPKLPKNCGDEVKESVLGLEGSVPTADYCRQLVRWGKTCHDAFAQLLVSREPASQKSSILTNSKTIWEGCVDVEESSPIISSCAAKLSKNCVDEVKQSVLGLQGSVPTDKCCSQLVQSGKTCHDAFAQLLVSREPASQKSSILTNSKTIWEGCVDVEESSPFISSCAAKLTKSCGDEMKQSVLGLQGSVPTDKCCRQLVQSGKTCHDAFAQLLVSREPASQKSSILENSKTIWEECVE
;
A
#
# COMPACT_ATOMS: atom_id res chain seq x y z
N MET A 1 -53.37 -43.08 40.55
CA MET A 1 -52.31 -42.09 40.21
C MET A 1 -51.64 -42.37 38.86
N GLU A 2 -51.51 -43.63 38.40
CA GLU A 2 -50.91 -43.97 37.09
C GLU A 2 -51.65 -43.41 35.85
N SER A 3 -52.99 -43.30 35.89
CA SER A 3 -53.78 -42.82 34.75
C SER A 3 -53.55 -41.33 34.45
N LEU A 4 -53.41 -40.50 35.49
CA LEU A 4 -53.14 -39.07 35.36
C LEU A 4 -51.75 -38.77 34.79
N ALA A 5 -50.75 -39.61 35.13
CA ALA A 5 -49.40 -39.46 34.60
C ALA A 5 -49.33 -39.74 33.09
N LYS A 6 -50.07 -40.74 32.59
CA LYS A 6 -50.10 -41.07 31.16
C LYS A 6 -50.76 -39.97 30.32
N THR A 7 -51.84 -39.38 30.83
CA THR A 7 -52.53 -38.26 30.15
C THR A 7 -51.68 -37.00 30.11
N ALA A 8 -50.97 -36.69 31.21
CA ALA A 8 -50.07 -35.53 31.26
C ALA A 8 -48.92 -35.63 30.24
N VAL A 9 -48.33 -36.82 30.07
CA VAL A 9 -47.25 -37.04 29.09
C VAL A 9 -47.74 -36.85 27.65
N LEU A 10 -48.93 -37.35 27.32
CA LEU A 10 -49.54 -37.20 25.98
C LEU A 10 -49.86 -35.74 25.63
N VAL A 11 -50.33 -34.97 26.60
CA VAL A 11 -50.62 -33.54 26.42
C VAL A 11 -49.33 -32.73 26.22
N ILE A 12 -48.28 -33.03 27.00
CA ILE A 12 -46.97 -32.37 26.85
C ILE A 12 -46.35 -32.70 25.49
N PHE A 13 -46.41 -33.95 25.04
CA PHE A 13 -45.87 -34.35 23.74
C PHE A 13 -46.61 -33.69 22.58
N SER A 14 -47.95 -33.57 22.70
CA SER A 14 -48.78 -32.88 21.71
C SER A 14 -48.51 -31.38 21.66
N LEU A 15 -48.31 -30.74 22.82
CA LEU A 15 -47.91 -29.33 22.91
C LEU A 15 -46.50 -29.09 22.34
N MET A 16 -45.54 -29.99 22.57
CA MET A 16 -44.21 -29.86 21.95
C MET A 16 -44.29 -29.96 20.43
N MET A 17 -45.08 -30.88 19.88
CA MET A 17 -45.26 -30.98 18.42
C MET A 17 -45.88 -29.72 17.81
N LEU A 18 -46.84 -29.08 18.51
CA LEU A 18 -47.47 -27.83 18.07
C LEU A 18 -46.51 -26.63 18.04
N VAL A 19 -45.43 -26.64 18.84
CA VAL A 19 -44.44 -25.56 18.88
C VAL A 19 -43.25 -25.83 17.94
N VAL A 20 -42.86 -27.10 17.79
CA VAL A 20 -41.68 -27.49 17.00
C VAL A 20 -41.94 -27.51 15.50
N LEU A 21 -43.13 -27.95 15.07
CA LEU A 21 -43.49 -28.04 13.64
C LEU A 21 -43.49 -26.68 12.92
N PRO A 22 -44.12 -25.60 13.45
CA PRO A 22 -44.08 -24.29 12.80
C PRO A 22 -42.68 -23.69 12.72
N GLY A 23 -41.83 -23.94 13.73
CA GLY A 23 -40.44 -23.46 13.75
C GLY A 23 -39.53 -24.17 12.73
N LEU A 24 -39.79 -25.44 12.44
CA LEU A 24 -39.10 -26.20 11.39
C LEU A 24 -39.52 -25.73 9.99
N GLU A 25 -40.81 -25.44 9.77
CA GLU A 25 -41.32 -24.92 8.50
C GLU A 25 -40.77 -23.52 8.19
N ALA A 26 -40.70 -22.64 9.19
CA ALA A 26 -40.10 -21.31 9.05
C ALA A 26 -38.61 -21.36 8.68
N ARG A 27 -37.83 -22.22 9.34
CA ARG A 27 -36.42 -22.46 8.96
C ARG A 27 -36.27 -23.06 7.57
N ARG A 28 -37.19 -23.94 7.15
CA ARG A 28 -37.17 -24.54 5.82
C ARG A 28 -37.37 -23.48 4.73
N LEU A 29 -38.30 -22.56 4.95
CA LEU A 29 -38.57 -21.44 4.03
C LEU A 29 -37.39 -20.46 3.95
N GLU A 30 -36.75 -20.13 5.08
CA GLU A 30 -35.52 -19.31 5.08
C GLU A 30 -34.37 -20.00 4.31
N VAL A 31 -34.22 -21.32 4.45
CA VAL A 31 -33.21 -22.10 3.72
C VAL A 31 -33.53 -22.18 2.22
N GLU A 32 -34.80 -22.35 1.83
CA GLU A 32 -35.22 -22.33 0.42
C GLU A 32 -35.03 -20.97 -0.24
N GLU A 33 -35.32 -19.87 0.47
CA GLU A 33 -35.14 -18.52 -0.04
C GLU A 33 -33.65 -18.15 -0.18
N SER A 34 -32.83 -18.54 0.79
CA SER A 34 -31.36 -18.36 0.74
C SER A 34 -30.70 -19.20 -0.36
N THR A 35 -31.18 -20.44 -0.59
CA THR A 35 -30.66 -21.29 -1.69
C THR A 35 -31.08 -20.79 -3.07
N LYS A 36 -32.27 -20.20 -3.22
CA LYS A 36 -32.70 -19.53 -4.46
C LYS A 36 -31.83 -18.31 -4.79
N ALA A 37 -31.43 -17.53 -3.78
CA ALA A 37 -30.53 -16.38 -3.94
C ALA A 37 -29.09 -16.80 -4.32
N LEU A 38 -28.65 -18.00 -3.94
CA LEU A 38 -27.32 -18.55 -4.27
C LEU A 38 -27.20 -19.07 -5.72
N HIS A 39 -28.32 -19.35 -6.38
CA HIS A 39 -28.35 -20.06 -7.65
C HIS A 39 -27.52 -19.41 -8.79
N PRO A 40 -27.42 -18.07 -8.92
CA PRO A 40 -26.60 -17.44 -9.95
C PRO A 40 -25.09 -17.57 -9.70
N TYR A 41 -24.67 -17.68 -8.43
CA TYR A 41 -23.26 -17.65 -8.03
C TYR A 41 -22.66 -19.05 -7.85
N SER A 42 -23.51 -20.08 -7.73
CA SER A 42 -23.09 -21.48 -7.55
C SER A 42 -22.03 -21.96 -8.57
N PRO A 43 -22.14 -21.69 -9.88
CA PRO A 43 -21.13 -22.11 -10.85
C PRO A 43 -19.81 -21.33 -10.70
N ILE A 44 -19.89 -20.04 -10.41
CA ILE A 44 -18.71 -19.17 -10.23
C ILE A 44 -17.96 -19.60 -8.97
N ILE A 45 -18.65 -19.79 -7.86
CA ILE A 45 -18.08 -20.27 -6.60
C ILE A 45 -17.44 -21.66 -6.79
N ALA A 46 -18.09 -22.56 -7.52
CA ALA A 46 -17.53 -23.88 -7.83
C ALA A 46 -16.23 -23.79 -8.66
N SER A 47 -16.14 -22.82 -9.59
CA SER A 47 -14.91 -22.58 -10.37
C SER A 47 -13.79 -21.90 -9.56
N CYS A 48 -14.15 -21.17 -8.51
CA CYS A 48 -13.22 -20.48 -7.62
C CYS A 48 -12.75 -21.38 -6.45
N ALA A 49 -13.56 -22.35 -6.03
CA ALA A 49 -13.26 -23.26 -4.91
C ALA A 49 -11.91 -23.98 -5.01
N PRO A 50 -11.46 -24.50 -6.18
CA PRO A 50 -10.15 -25.13 -6.29
C PRO A 50 -8.97 -24.17 -6.11
N LYS A 51 -9.21 -22.86 -6.23
CA LYS A 51 -8.18 -21.82 -6.09
C LYS A 51 -8.02 -21.35 -4.64
N LEU A 52 -8.92 -21.75 -3.73
CA LEU A 52 -8.88 -21.40 -2.31
C LEU A 52 -7.88 -22.30 -1.54
N PRO A 53 -6.80 -21.76 -0.96
CA PRO A 53 -5.99 -22.44 0.03
C PRO A 53 -6.85 -22.81 1.23
N LYS A 54 -6.50 -23.91 1.90
CA LYS A 54 -7.27 -24.50 3.02
C LYS A 54 -7.64 -23.52 4.16
N ASN A 55 -6.93 -22.40 4.30
CA ASN A 55 -7.09 -21.48 5.43
C ASN A 55 -7.62 -20.10 4.99
N CYS A 56 -7.75 -19.86 3.69
CA CYS A 56 -8.03 -18.51 3.20
C CYS A 56 -9.52 -18.15 3.30
N GLY A 57 -10.42 -19.14 3.25
CA GLY A 57 -11.87 -18.90 3.37
C GLY A 57 -12.29 -18.31 4.71
N ASP A 58 -11.60 -18.67 5.80
CA ASP A 58 -11.87 -18.16 7.14
C ASP A 58 -11.35 -16.73 7.29
N GLU A 59 -10.13 -16.43 6.80
CA GLU A 59 -9.58 -15.07 6.77
C GLU A 59 -10.43 -14.11 5.91
N VAL A 60 -10.88 -14.53 4.71
CA VAL A 60 -11.78 -13.72 3.86
C VAL A 60 -13.07 -13.40 4.61
N LYS A 61 -13.65 -14.41 5.27
CA LYS A 61 -14.89 -14.24 6.02
C LYS A 61 -14.71 -13.27 7.18
N GLU A 62 -13.67 -13.43 7.99
CA GLU A 62 -13.40 -12.55 9.13
C GLU A 62 -13.12 -11.10 8.72
N SER A 63 -12.31 -10.90 7.67
CA SER A 63 -12.01 -9.57 7.12
C SER A 63 -13.25 -8.87 6.55
N VAL A 64 -14.09 -9.60 5.80
CA VAL A 64 -15.29 -9.03 5.19
C VAL A 64 -16.37 -8.73 6.24
N LEU A 65 -16.48 -9.57 7.28
CA LEU A 65 -17.40 -9.35 8.41
C LEU A 65 -16.94 -8.24 9.36
N GLY A 66 -15.73 -7.70 9.20
CA GLY A 66 -15.22 -6.58 9.99
C GLY A 66 -14.95 -6.95 11.45
N LEU A 67 -14.58 -8.20 11.72
CA LEU A 67 -14.14 -8.61 13.06
C LEU A 67 -12.75 -8.02 13.32
N GLU A 68 -12.58 -7.35 14.48
CA GLU A 68 -11.35 -6.61 14.82
C GLU A 68 -10.09 -7.48 14.69
N GLY A 69 -9.07 -6.95 13.99
CA GLY A 69 -7.75 -7.60 13.84
C GLY A 69 -7.48 -8.27 12.48
N SER A 70 -8.47 -8.35 11.59
CA SER A 70 -8.39 -9.09 10.32
C SER A 70 -7.95 -8.23 9.12
N VAL A 71 -6.85 -7.48 9.24
CA VAL A 71 -6.26 -6.82 8.06
C VAL A 71 -5.65 -7.89 7.15
N PRO A 72 -6.05 -7.95 5.86
CA PRO A 72 -5.44 -8.84 4.86
C PRO A 72 -3.91 -8.80 4.89
N THR A 73 -3.26 -9.96 5.10
CA THR A 73 -1.79 -10.02 4.97
C THR A 73 -1.37 -9.78 3.52
N ALA A 74 -0.10 -9.40 3.29
CA ALA A 74 0.37 -9.22 1.92
C ALA A 74 0.27 -10.51 1.10
N ASP A 75 0.64 -11.67 1.66
CA ASP A 75 0.48 -12.96 0.98
C ASP A 75 -0.98 -13.30 0.68
N TYR A 76 -1.90 -12.96 1.59
CA TYR A 76 -3.32 -13.05 1.33
C TYR A 76 -3.72 -12.17 0.15
N CYS A 77 -3.29 -10.90 0.11
CA CYS A 77 -3.67 -9.98 -0.94
C CYS A 77 -3.17 -10.43 -2.32
N ARG A 78 -1.93 -10.93 -2.40
CA ARG A 78 -1.40 -11.50 -3.65
C ARG A 78 -2.25 -12.66 -4.15
N GLN A 79 -2.65 -13.54 -3.23
CA GLN A 79 -3.49 -14.69 -3.58
C GLN A 79 -4.88 -14.24 -4.02
N LEU A 80 -5.50 -13.32 -3.28
CA LEU A 80 -6.82 -12.77 -3.61
C LEU A 80 -6.83 -12.13 -5.01
N VAL A 81 -5.84 -11.30 -5.32
CA VAL A 81 -5.70 -10.67 -6.65
C VAL A 81 -5.51 -11.72 -7.75
N ARG A 82 -4.67 -12.74 -7.51
CA ARG A 82 -4.44 -13.84 -8.47
C ARG A 82 -5.69 -14.68 -8.73
N TRP A 83 -6.61 -14.81 -7.76
CA TRP A 83 -7.89 -15.48 -7.99
C TRP A 83 -8.80 -14.70 -8.92
N GLY A 84 -8.62 -13.37 -8.92
CA GLY A 84 -9.32 -12.45 -9.79
C GLY A 84 -10.58 -11.88 -9.16
N LYS A 85 -10.94 -10.69 -9.61
CA LYS A 85 -12.05 -9.89 -9.07
C LYS A 85 -13.37 -10.66 -9.07
N THR A 86 -13.62 -11.42 -10.13
CA THR A 86 -14.83 -12.24 -10.26
C THR A 86 -15.01 -13.24 -9.13
N CYS A 87 -13.91 -13.87 -8.66
CA CYS A 87 -13.97 -14.81 -7.54
C CYS A 87 -14.21 -14.10 -6.20
N HIS A 88 -13.54 -12.96 -5.99
CA HIS A 88 -13.74 -12.12 -4.81
C HIS A 88 -15.19 -11.62 -4.70
N ASP A 89 -15.72 -11.05 -5.79
CA ASP A 89 -17.09 -10.52 -5.84
C ASP A 89 -18.13 -11.63 -5.59
N ALA A 90 -17.92 -12.82 -6.17
CA ALA A 90 -18.82 -13.96 -5.94
C ALA A 90 -18.81 -14.44 -4.49
N PHE A 91 -17.66 -14.41 -3.81
CA PHE A 91 -17.57 -14.76 -2.40
C PHE A 91 -18.20 -13.71 -1.50
N ALA A 92 -18.02 -12.43 -1.80
CA ALA A 92 -18.67 -11.33 -1.08
C ALA A 92 -20.20 -11.43 -1.19
N GLN A 93 -20.73 -11.71 -2.40
CA GLN A 93 -22.16 -11.92 -2.61
C GLN A 93 -22.69 -13.16 -1.87
N LEU A 94 -21.90 -14.23 -1.79
CA LEU A 94 -22.22 -15.39 -0.97
C LEU A 94 -22.37 -15.01 0.51
N LEU A 95 -21.46 -14.20 1.05
CA LEU A 95 -21.55 -13.71 2.43
C LEU A 95 -22.80 -12.83 2.63
N VAL A 96 -23.07 -11.88 1.72
CA VAL A 96 -24.28 -11.05 1.74
C VAL A 96 -25.57 -11.90 1.76
N SER A 97 -25.59 -13.03 1.06
CA SER A 97 -26.76 -13.92 1.02
C SER A 97 -27.00 -14.72 2.31
N ARG A 98 -25.98 -14.87 3.15
CA ARG A 98 -26.00 -15.67 4.38
C ARG A 98 -26.15 -14.82 5.65
N GLU A 99 -25.79 -13.54 5.58
CA GLU A 99 -25.78 -12.64 6.73
C GLU A 99 -27.09 -11.84 6.85
N PRO A 100 -27.43 -11.37 8.08
CA PRO A 100 -28.61 -10.55 8.33
C PRO A 100 -28.65 -9.30 7.46
N ALA A 101 -29.86 -8.83 7.11
CA ALA A 101 -30.05 -7.62 6.30
C ALA A 101 -29.31 -6.39 6.84
N SER A 102 -29.17 -6.29 8.17
CA SER A 102 -28.44 -5.21 8.84
C SER A 102 -26.94 -5.17 8.55
N GLN A 103 -26.34 -6.27 8.07
CA GLN A 103 -24.90 -6.35 7.81
C GLN A 103 -24.53 -6.27 6.32
N LYS A 104 -25.50 -6.42 5.42
CA LYS A 104 -25.25 -6.55 3.97
C LYS A 104 -24.50 -5.35 3.37
N SER A 105 -24.84 -4.13 3.76
CA SER A 105 -24.18 -2.91 3.28
C SER A 105 -22.73 -2.82 3.74
N SER A 106 -22.46 -3.15 5.00
CA SER A 106 -21.12 -3.16 5.58
C SER A 106 -20.23 -4.22 4.91
N ILE A 107 -20.77 -5.42 4.67
CA ILE A 107 -20.08 -6.51 3.97
C ILE A 107 -19.61 -6.08 2.58
N LEU A 108 -20.49 -5.46 1.79
CA LEU A 108 -20.14 -4.97 0.45
C LEU A 108 -19.08 -3.86 0.51
N THR A 109 -19.20 -2.95 1.47
CA THR A 109 -18.26 -1.84 1.67
C THR A 109 -16.87 -2.35 2.07
N ASN A 110 -16.81 -3.28 3.03
CA ASN A 110 -15.57 -3.91 3.48
C ASN A 110 -14.94 -4.72 2.34
N SER A 111 -15.74 -5.53 1.64
CA SER A 111 -15.29 -6.33 0.50
C SER A 111 -14.65 -5.45 -0.59
N LYS A 112 -15.28 -4.33 -0.95
CA LYS A 112 -14.73 -3.38 -1.91
C LYS A 112 -13.39 -2.81 -1.42
N THR A 113 -13.34 -2.37 -0.18
CA THR A 113 -12.14 -1.78 0.44
C THR A 113 -10.97 -2.77 0.47
N ILE A 114 -11.25 -4.04 0.80
CA ILE A 114 -10.26 -5.12 0.82
C ILE A 114 -9.70 -5.37 -0.59
N TRP A 115 -10.58 -5.43 -1.61
CA TRP A 115 -10.14 -5.65 -2.99
C TRP A 115 -9.21 -4.53 -3.46
N GLU A 116 -9.63 -3.27 -3.29
CA GLU A 116 -8.84 -2.10 -3.68
C GLU A 116 -7.48 -2.10 -2.97
N GLY A 117 -7.46 -2.32 -1.65
CA GLY A 117 -6.21 -2.41 -0.89
C GLY A 117 -5.30 -3.58 -1.32
N CYS A 118 -5.86 -4.72 -1.71
CA CYS A 118 -5.07 -5.86 -2.16
C CYS A 118 -4.52 -5.69 -3.59
N VAL A 119 -5.26 -5.02 -4.48
CA VAL A 119 -4.75 -4.63 -5.80
C VAL A 119 -3.55 -3.69 -5.64
N ASP A 120 -3.66 -2.69 -4.77
CA ASP A 120 -2.56 -1.76 -4.49
C ASP A 120 -1.29 -2.51 -4.00
N VAL A 121 -1.45 -3.55 -3.17
CA VAL A 121 -0.33 -4.37 -2.67
C VAL A 121 0.32 -5.20 -3.78
N GLU A 122 -0.46 -5.83 -4.68
CA GLU A 122 0.08 -6.63 -5.78
C GLU A 122 0.77 -5.73 -6.82
N GLU A 123 0.17 -4.60 -7.19
CA GLU A 123 0.74 -3.64 -8.14
C GLU A 123 2.01 -2.97 -7.60
N SER A 124 2.09 -2.77 -6.28
CA SER A 124 3.30 -2.25 -5.63
C SER A 124 4.41 -3.30 -5.52
N SER A 125 4.13 -4.61 -5.69
CA SER A 125 5.09 -5.69 -5.44
C SER A 125 6.35 -5.66 -6.34
N PRO A 126 6.25 -5.46 -7.67
CA PRO A 126 7.44 -5.33 -8.53
C PRO A 126 8.27 -4.10 -8.18
N ILE A 127 7.61 -2.96 -7.94
CA ILE A 127 8.26 -1.70 -7.56
C ILE A 127 9.03 -1.90 -6.25
N ILE A 128 8.37 -2.42 -5.21
CA ILE A 128 8.96 -2.65 -3.90
C ILE A 128 10.13 -3.63 -3.98
N SER A 129 10.05 -4.68 -4.79
CA SER A 129 11.17 -5.62 -4.98
C SER A 129 12.41 -4.95 -5.60
N SER A 130 12.21 -4.09 -6.60
CA SER A 130 13.28 -3.32 -7.24
C SER A 130 13.88 -2.27 -6.30
N CYS A 131 13.04 -1.67 -5.44
CA CYS A 131 13.45 -0.69 -4.46
C CYS A 131 14.22 -1.32 -3.30
N ALA A 132 13.75 -2.45 -2.79
CA ALA A 132 14.42 -3.19 -1.71
C ALA A 132 15.82 -3.65 -2.12
N ALA A 133 16.06 -3.97 -3.41
CA ALA A 133 17.38 -4.32 -3.91
C ALA A 133 18.39 -3.16 -3.83
N LYS A 134 17.93 -1.90 -3.77
CA LYS A 134 18.77 -0.70 -3.62
C LYS A 134 19.05 -0.33 -2.16
N LEU A 135 18.37 -0.99 -1.21
CA LEU A 135 18.47 -0.70 0.21
C LEU A 135 19.10 -1.89 0.95
N SER A 136 20.04 -1.61 1.84
CA SER A 136 20.49 -2.60 2.81
C SER A 136 19.33 -3.01 3.73
N LYS A 137 19.34 -4.27 4.19
CA LYS A 137 18.33 -4.80 5.11
C LYS A 137 18.14 -3.91 6.35
N ASN A 138 19.25 -3.46 6.95
CA ASN A 138 19.20 -2.57 8.12
C ASN A 138 18.52 -1.24 7.80
N CYS A 139 18.73 -0.68 6.61
CA CYS A 139 18.05 0.55 6.21
C CYS A 139 16.55 0.34 6.00
N VAL A 140 16.13 -0.77 5.39
CA VAL A 140 14.71 -1.13 5.28
C VAL A 140 14.06 -1.21 6.67
N ASP A 141 14.74 -1.82 7.63
CA ASP A 141 14.26 -1.93 9.01
C ASP A 141 14.20 -0.55 9.71
N GLU A 142 15.24 0.29 9.59
CA GLU A 142 15.23 1.67 10.11
C GLU A 142 14.05 2.48 9.57
N VAL A 143 13.88 2.51 8.23
CA VAL A 143 12.77 3.26 7.59
C VAL A 143 11.43 2.73 8.08
N LYS A 144 11.26 1.41 8.19
CA LYS A 144 10.02 0.81 8.72
C LYS A 144 9.72 1.31 10.13
N GLN A 145 10.70 1.23 11.04
CA GLN A 145 10.53 1.61 12.44
C GLN A 145 10.21 3.10 12.57
N SER A 146 10.88 3.95 11.78
CA SER A 146 10.61 5.38 11.75
C SER A 146 9.20 5.69 11.20
N VAL A 147 8.80 5.07 10.08
CA VAL A 147 7.48 5.32 9.47
C VAL A 147 6.35 4.88 10.39
N LEU A 148 6.51 3.74 11.08
CA LEU A 148 5.55 3.26 12.07
C LEU A 148 5.56 4.08 13.38
N GLY A 149 6.44 5.08 13.51
CA GLY A 149 6.54 5.90 14.71
C GLY A 149 7.08 5.15 15.94
N LEU A 150 7.67 3.97 15.72
CA LEU A 150 8.32 3.17 16.77
C LEU A 150 9.67 3.77 17.16
N GLN A 151 10.27 4.53 16.23
CA GLN A 151 11.50 5.28 16.43
C GLN A 151 11.29 6.69 15.88
N GLY A 152 11.15 7.69 16.77
CA GLY A 152 10.82 9.07 16.40
C GLY A 152 11.94 9.86 15.73
N SER A 153 12.89 9.19 15.06
CA SER A 153 14.07 9.81 14.46
C SER A 153 14.11 9.62 12.95
N VAL A 154 14.65 10.62 12.25
CA VAL A 154 15.14 10.48 10.87
C VAL A 154 16.12 9.29 10.83
N PRO A 155 16.07 8.42 9.81
CA PRO A 155 17.04 7.34 9.64
C PRO A 155 18.48 7.83 9.63
N THR A 156 19.43 6.92 9.82
CA THR A 156 20.86 7.27 9.80
C THR A 156 21.27 7.91 8.47
N ASP A 157 22.29 8.77 8.45
CA ASP A 157 22.79 9.41 7.22
C ASP A 157 23.06 8.40 6.09
N LYS A 158 23.64 7.25 6.46
CA LYS A 158 23.90 6.14 5.54
C LYS A 158 22.62 5.53 4.97
N CYS A 159 21.56 5.43 5.78
CA CYS A 159 20.27 4.95 5.30
C CYS A 159 19.56 6.03 4.47
N CYS A 160 19.59 7.29 4.90
CA CYS A 160 19.03 8.40 4.13
C CYS A 160 19.65 8.52 2.74
N SER A 161 20.97 8.38 2.61
CA SER A 161 21.62 8.40 1.29
C SER A 161 21.12 7.27 0.38
N GLN A 162 20.98 6.04 0.91
CA GLN A 162 20.39 4.91 0.15
C GLN A 162 18.93 5.18 -0.23
N LEU A 163 18.13 5.71 0.70
CA LEU A 163 16.71 5.99 0.51
C LEU A 163 16.50 7.08 -0.56
N VAL A 164 17.23 8.19 -0.48
CA VAL A 164 17.18 9.30 -1.43
C VAL A 164 17.63 8.84 -2.82
N GLN A 165 18.71 8.05 -2.92
CA GLN A 165 19.19 7.47 -4.18
C GLN A 165 18.21 6.45 -4.78
N SER A 166 17.49 5.69 -3.93
CA SER A 166 16.42 4.80 -4.40
C SER A 166 15.27 5.60 -5.02
N GLY A 167 15.07 6.82 -4.54
CA GLY A 167 14.15 7.81 -5.06
C GLY A 167 12.79 7.83 -4.36
N LYS A 168 12.11 8.98 -4.43
CA LYS A 168 10.82 9.21 -3.76
C LYS A 168 9.77 8.15 -4.05
N THR A 169 9.69 7.67 -5.29
CA THR A 169 8.77 6.60 -5.70
C THR A 169 8.96 5.31 -4.89
N CYS A 170 10.21 4.96 -4.57
CA CYS A 170 10.49 3.79 -3.74
C CYS A 170 10.04 3.98 -2.30
N HIS A 171 10.30 5.16 -1.74
CA HIS A 171 9.85 5.54 -0.40
C HIS A 171 8.32 5.56 -0.29
N ASP A 172 7.64 6.22 -1.23
CA ASP A 172 6.19 6.35 -1.25
C ASP A 172 5.51 4.98 -1.42
N ALA A 173 6.03 4.11 -2.30
CA ALA A 173 5.53 2.74 -2.45
C ALA A 173 5.68 1.91 -1.17
N PHE A 174 6.81 2.06 -0.47
CA PHE A 174 7.03 1.38 0.81
C PHE A 174 6.08 1.90 1.90
N ALA A 175 5.88 3.21 1.99
CA ALA A 175 4.93 3.80 2.93
C ALA A 175 3.50 3.34 2.66
N GLN A 176 3.09 3.28 1.38
CA GLN A 176 1.76 2.80 0.99
C GLN A 176 1.54 1.33 1.36
N LEU A 177 2.57 0.50 1.23
CA LEU A 177 2.53 -0.89 1.71
C LEU A 177 2.34 -0.98 3.23
N LEU A 178 2.92 -0.06 4.01
CA LEU A 178 2.69 -0.02 5.45
C LEU A 178 1.27 0.46 5.76
N VAL A 179 0.78 1.50 5.07
CA VAL A 179 -0.61 1.98 5.19
C VAL A 179 -1.62 0.88 4.89
N SER A 180 -1.35 -0.01 3.93
CA SER A 180 -2.24 -1.11 3.59
C SER A 180 -2.26 -2.23 4.64
N ARG A 181 -1.22 -2.34 5.47
CA ARG A 181 -1.04 -3.40 6.49
C ARG A 181 -1.49 -2.99 7.89
N GLU A 182 -1.55 -1.69 8.15
CA GLU A 182 -1.84 -1.16 9.48
C GLU A 182 -3.33 -0.76 9.63
N PRO A 183 -3.86 -0.79 10.86
CA PRO A 183 -5.26 -0.46 11.13
C PRO A 183 -5.57 1.00 10.75
N ALA A 184 -6.84 1.26 10.43
CA ALA A 184 -7.29 2.58 9.97
C ALA A 184 -6.89 3.74 10.90
N SER A 185 -6.84 3.49 12.22
CA SER A 185 -6.42 4.46 13.23
C SER A 185 -4.95 4.91 13.11
N GLN A 186 -4.09 4.13 12.45
CA GLN A 186 -2.66 4.44 12.31
C GLN A 186 -2.30 5.03 10.94
N LYS A 187 -3.15 4.88 9.93
CA LYS A 187 -2.85 5.27 8.53
C LYS A 187 -2.44 6.73 8.38
N SER A 188 -3.13 7.66 9.05
CA SER A 188 -2.80 9.09 8.99
C SER A 188 -1.42 9.40 9.60
N SER A 189 -1.08 8.72 10.70
CA SER A 189 0.22 8.88 11.37
C SER A 189 1.34 8.31 10.51
N ILE A 190 1.14 7.15 9.87
CA ILE A 190 2.10 6.54 8.94
C ILE A 190 2.40 7.46 7.76
N LEU A 191 1.37 8.05 7.14
CA LEU A 191 1.55 8.98 6.03
C LEU A 191 2.30 10.25 6.48
N THR A 192 1.95 10.78 7.66
CA THR A 192 2.64 11.95 8.24
C THR A 192 4.11 11.64 8.51
N ASN A 193 4.40 10.54 9.20
CA ASN A 193 5.75 10.12 9.51
C ASN A 193 6.56 9.85 8.24
N SER A 194 5.97 9.17 7.26
CA SER A 194 6.59 8.91 5.96
C SER A 194 7.01 10.21 5.28
N LYS A 195 6.14 11.23 5.26
CA LYS A 195 6.49 12.54 4.70
C LYS A 195 7.66 13.17 5.45
N THR A 196 7.59 13.23 6.77
CA THR A 196 8.66 13.79 7.62
C THR A 196 10.00 13.08 7.42
N ILE A 197 9.99 11.76 7.29
CA ILE A 197 11.21 10.96 7.07
C ILE A 197 11.82 11.25 5.71
N TRP A 198 10.98 11.34 4.67
CA TRP A 198 11.46 11.69 3.33
C TRP A 198 12.13 13.07 3.33
N GLU A 199 11.44 14.08 3.87
CA GLU A 199 11.94 15.45 3.94
C GLU A 199 13.23 15.51 4.78
N GLY A 200 13.25 14.86 5.94
CA GLY A 200 14.45 14.78 6.79
C GLY A 200 15.64 14.09 6.10
N CYS A 201 15.41 13.01 5.35
CA CYS A 201 16.50 12.35 4.63
C CYS A 201 17.01 13.16 3.43
N VAL A 202 16.13 13.92 2.77
CA VAL A 202 16.55 14.88 1.74
C VAL A 202 17.43 15.96 2.36
N ASP A 203 17.02 16.54 3.50
CA ASP A 203 17.80 17.57 4.21
C ASP A 203 19.19 17.06 4.66
N VAL A 204 19.28 15.80 5.10
CA VAL A 204 20.55 15.15 5.45
C VAL A 204 21.47 15.03 4.23
N GLU A 205 20.96 14.61 3.08
CA GLU A 205 21.75 14.48 1.86
C GLU A 205 22.24 15.84 1.35
N GLU A 206 21.37 16.87 1.39
CA GLU A 206 21.71 18.26 1.08
C GLU A 206 22.83 18.81 1.95
N SER A 207 22.75 18.51 3.25
CA SER A 207 23.69 18.97 4.26
C SER A 207 24.94 18.11 4.32
N SER A 208 25.05 17.07 3.48
CA SER A 208 26.20 16.19 3.49
C SER A 208 27.49 16.99 3.25
N PRO A 209 28.61 16.64 3.92
CA PRO A 209 29.88 17.33 3.73
C PRO A 209 30.33 17.36 2.26
N PHE A 210 29.97 16.31 1.51
CA PHE A 210 30.27 16.21 0.09
C PHE A 210 29.49 17.25 -0.73
N ILE A 211 28.15 17.29 -0.63
CA ILE A 211 27.32 18.28 -1.35
C ILE A 211 27.69 19.70 -0.91
N SER A 212 27.91 19.92 0.38
CA SER A 212 28.37 21.22 0.90
C SER A 212 29.70 21.66 0.30
N SER A 213 30.67 20.73 0.17
CA SER A 213 31.96 21.02 -0.45
C SER A 213 31.85 21.32 -1.94
N CYS A 214 30.89 20.70 -2.65
CA CYS A 214 30.60 20.99 -4.04
C CYS A 214 29.95 22.36 -4.20
N ALA A 215 28.93 22.66 -3.40
CA ALA A 215 28.23 23.95 -3.41
C ALA A 215 29.18 25.11 -3.09
N ALA A 216 30.14 24.94 -2.18
CA ALA A 216 31.13 25.95 -1.82
C ALA A 216 32.05 26.37 -2.99
N LYS A 217 32.14 25.57 -4.06
CA LYS A 217 32.89 25.90 -5.27
C LYS A 217 32.12 26.75 -6.28
N LEU A 218 30.82 26.94 -6.04
CA LEU A 218 29.93 27.75 -6.87
C LEU A 218 29.56 29.02 -6.11
N THR A 219 29.47 30.16 -6.80
CA THR A 219 28.76 31.30 -6.24
C THR A 219 27.27 31.00 -6.18
N LYS A 220 26.55 31.58 -5.23
CA LYS A 220 25.09 31.41 -5.11
C LYS A 220 24.37 31.65 -6.45
N SER A 221 24.74 32.71 -7.18
CA SER A 221 24.21 33.02 -8.50
C SER A 221 24.41 31.88 -9.51
N CYS A 222 25.59 31.27 -9.53
CA CYS A 222 25.88 30.17 -10.45
C CYS A 222 25.17 28.89 -10.02
N GLY A 223 25.05 28.61 -8.71
CA GLY A 223 24.24 27.50 -8.22
C GLY A 223 22.76 27.63 -8.63
N ASP A 224 22.18 28.83 -8.50
CA ASP A 224 20.79 29.11 -8.90
C ASP A 224 20.59 28.97 -10.41
N GLU A 225 21.53 29.44 -11.22
CA GLU A 225 21.53 29.33 -12.68
C GLU A 225 21.63 27.87 -13.15
N MET A 226 22.52 27.08 -12.54
CA MET A 226 22.64 25.64 -12.79
C MET A 226 21.34 24.91 -12.45
N LYS A 227 20.74 25.23 -11.30
CA LYS A 227 19.44 24.66 -10.91
C LYS A 227 18.37 24.92 -11.96
N GLN A 228 18.23 26.18 -12.39
CA GLN A 228 17.22 26.57 -13.37
C GLN A 228 17.44 25.88 -14.72
N SER A 229 18.69 25.79 -15.15
CA SER A 229 19.07 25.14 -16.41
C SER A 229 18.77 23.64 -16.36
N VAL A 230 19.19 22.95 -15.29
CA VAL A 230 18.95 21.50 -15.13
C VAL A 230 17.45 21.19 -15.02
N LEU A 231 16.67 22.03 -14.33
CA LEU A 231 15.21 21.89 -14.25
C LEU A 231 14.50 22.28 -15.56
N GLY A 232 15.21 22.74 -16.59
CA GLY A 232 14.62 23.18 -17.86
C GLY A 232 13.73 24.42 -17.71
N LEU A 233 13.88 25.18 -16.63
CA LEU A 233 13.17 26.44 -16.40
C LEU A 233 13.76 27.57 -17.25
N GLN A 234 15.02 27.41 -17.65
CA GLN A 234 15.74 28.31 -18.52
C GLN A 234 16.26 27.50 -19.72
N GLY A 235 15.85 27.87 -20.93
CA GLY A 235 16.22 27.15 -22.16
C GLY A 235 17.63 27.46 -22.68
N SER A 236 18.52 27.96 -21.82
CA SER A 236 19.87 28.36 -22.19
C SER A 236 20.91 27.68 -21.33
N VAL A 237 22.02 27.30 -21.96
CA VAL A 237 23.27 26.90 -21.29
C VAL A 237 23.64 27.94 -20.23
N PRO A 238 24.15 27.52 -19.06
CA PRO A 238 24.74 28.46 -18.12
C PRO A 238 25.83 29.32 -18.78
N THR A 239 25.98 30.54 -18.29
CA THR A 239 27.01 31.49 -18.71
C THR A 239 28.41 30.88 -18.59
N ASP A 240 29.34 31.28 -19.45
CA ASP A 240 30.74 30.81 -19.42
C ASP A 240 31.39 30.93 -18.02
N LYS A 241 31.01 31.97 -17.28
CA LYS A 241 31.48 32.18 -15.90
C LYS A 241 31.01 31.03 -15.00
N CYS A 242 29.74 30.66 -15.08
CA CYS A 242 29.18 29.58 -14.28
C CYS A 242 29.59 28.20 -14.79
N CYS A 243 29.70 27.99 -16.11
CA CYS A 243 30.29 26.76 -16.67
C CYS A 243 31.72 26.54 -16.17
N ARG A 244 32.58 27.57 -16.15
CA ARG A 244 33.95 27.44 -15.60
C ARG A 244 33.95 26.99 -14.13
N GLN A 245 33.07 27.55 -13.30
CA GLN A 245 32.98 27.11 -11.90
C GLN A 245 32.45 25.68 -11.79
N LEU A 246 31.47 25.30 -12.62
CA LEU A 246 30.95 23.93 -12.67
C LEU A 246 32.06 22.92 -13.04
N VAL A 247 32.81 23.17 -14.10
CA VAL A 247 33.91 22.30 -14.53
C VAL A 247 35.01 22.23 -13.46
N GLN A 248 35.37 23.36 -12.84
CA GLN A 248 36.30 23.39 -11.71
C GLN A 248 35.78 22.64 -10.48
N SER A 249 34.46 22.59 -10.29
CA SER A 249 33.85 21.79 -9.22
C SER A 249 34.04 20.30 -9.45
N GLY A 250 34.07 19.89 -10.72
CA GLY A 250 34.30 18.54 -11.21
C GLY A 250 32.99 17.80 -11.51
N LYS A 251 33.08 16.80 -12.39
CA LYS A 251 31.90 16.03 -12.86
C LYS A 251 31.14 15.38 -11.70
N THR A 252 31.85 14.87 -10.70
CA THR A 252 31.23 14.25 -9.52
C THR A 252 30.32 15.21 -8.77
N CYS A 253 30.70 16.49 -8.65
CA CYS A 253 29.86 17.50 -8.01
C CYS A 253 28.60 17.81 -8.85
N HIS A 254 28.77 17.91 -10.17
CA HIS A 254 27.64 18.09 -11.09
C HIS A 254 26.64 16.93 -11.04
N ASP A 255 27.14 15.69 -11.14
CA ASP A 255 26.30 14.49 -11.13
C ASP A 255 25.54 14.38 -9.80
N ALA A 256 26.18 14.68 -8.68
CA ALA A 256 25.55 14.64 -7.37
C ALA A 256 24.48 15.73 -7.20
N PHE A 257 24.72 16.93 -7.71
CA PHE A 257 23.72 17.99 -7.76
C PHE A 257 22.50 17.59 -8.60
N ALA A 258 22.72 16.98 -9.77
CA ALA A 258 21.63 16.51 -10.62
C ALA A 258 20.82 15.39 -9.94
N GLN A 259 21.49 14.43 -9.29
CA GLN A 259 20.80 13.37 -8.53
C GLN A 259 19.99 13.91 -7.37
N LEU A 260 20.48 14.96 -6.70
CA LEU A 260 19.74 15.65 -5.65
C LEU A 260 18.48 16.35 -6.18
N LEU A 261 18.51 16.88 -7.40
CA LEU A 261 17.30 17.42 -8.03
C LEU A 261 16.35 16.28 -8.44
N VAL A 262 16.86 15.20 -9.03
CA VAL A 262 16.06 14.00 -9.37
C VAL A 262 15.34 13.41 -8.16
N SER A 263 15.93 13.47 -6.97
CA SER A 263 15.30 12.94 -5.76
C SER A 263 14.14 13.82 -5.29
N ARG A 264 14.21 15.14 -5.47
CA ARG A 264 13.16 16.09 -5.08
C ARG A 264 11.99 16.16 -6.06
N GLU A 265 12.29 16.02 -7.34
CA GLU A 265 11.32 16.28 -8.41
C GLU A 265 10.41 15.06 -8.69
N PRO A 266 9.18 15.30 -9.16
CA PRO A 266 8.23 14.23 -9.47
C PRO A 266 8.77 13.31 -10.57
N ALA A 267 8.29 12.05 -10.58
CA ALA A 267 8.76 11.02 -11.51
C ALA A 267 8.70 11.46 -12.98
N SER A 268 7.70 12.27 -13.36
CA SER A 268 7.53 12.80 -14.71
C SER A 268 8.65 13.74 -15.18
N GLN A 269 9.42 14.33 -14.27
CA GLN A 269 10.50 15.27 -14.61
C GLN A 269 11.89 14.63 -14.58
N LYS A 270 12.05 13.45 -13.97
CA LYS A 270 13.36 12.84 -13.71
C LYS A 270 14.18 12.59 -14.97
N SER A 271 13.55 12.11 -16.04
CA SER A 271 14.23 11.88 -17.32
C SER A 271 14.75 13.18 -17.93
N SER A 272 13.93 14.24 -17.94
CA SER A 272 14.32 15.56 -18.44
C SER A 272 15.43 16.18 -17.61
N ILE A 273 15.40 16.05 -16.29
CA ILE A 273 16.46 16.54 -15.40
C ILE A 273 17.80 15.87 -15.72
N LEU A 274 17.79 14.54 -15.88
CA LEU A 274 19.01 13.79 -16.21
C LEU A 274 19.54 14.14 -17.61
N GLU A 275 18.64 14.31 -18.59
CA GLU A 275 18.99 14.70 -19.94
C GLU A 275 19.58 16.12 -19.98
N ASN A 276 18.89 17.10 -19.37
CA ASN A 276 19.37 18.47 -19.27
C ASN A 276 20.70 18.55 -18.53
N SER A 277 20.84 17.83 -17.41
CA SER A 277 22.10 17.75 -16.67
C SER A 277 23.25 17.24 -17.55
N LYS A 278 23.00 16.20 -18.36
CA LYS A 278 24.00 15.67 -19.28
C LYS A 278 24.38 16.72 -20.33
N THR A 279 23.41 17.34 -20.98
CA THR A 279 23.62 18.38 -21.99
C THR A 279 24.44 19.55 -21.44
N ILE A 280 24.07 20.06 -20.26
CA ILE A 280 24.78 21.18 -19.60
C ILE A 280 26.24 20.81 -19.31
N TRP A 281 26.50 19.59 -18.86
CA TRP A 281 27.88 19.14 -18.63
C TRP A 281 28.67 19.13 -19.94
N GLU A 282 28.10 18.54 -20.99
CA GLU A 282 28.73 18.44 -22.31
C GLU A 282 29.04 19.83 -22.89
N GLU A 283 28.09 20.77 -22.82
CA GLU A 283 28.28 22.13 -23.31
C GLU A 283 29.26 22.95 -22.47
N CYS A 284 29.34 22.73 -21.15
CA CYS A 284 30.27 23.46 -20.28
C CYS A 284 31.72 22.97 -20.38
N VAL A 285 31.97 21.74 -20.86
CA VAL A 285 33.34 21.20 -21.01
C VAL A 285 33.96 21.42 -22.40
N GLU A 286 33.15 21.80 -23.39
CA GLU A 286 33.62 22.26 -24.71
C GLU A 286 34.36 23.61 -24.63
#